data_AF-A0A4P8IE24-F1
#
_entry.id   AF-A0A4P8IE24-F1
#
_cell.length_a   1.000
_cell.length_b   1.000
_cell.length_c   1.000
_cell.angle_alpha   90.00
_cell.angle_beta   90.00
_cell.angle_gamma   90.00
#
_symmetry.space_group_name_H-M   'P 1'
#
loop_
_entity.id
_entity.type
_entity.pdbx_description
1 polymer ?
#
loop_
_entity_poly.entity_id
_entity_poly.type
_entity_poly.pdbx_seq_one_letter_code
_entity_poly.pdbx_strand_id
1 'polypeptide(L)'
;MEEKKGNVISRIIDTFGRGAGKFTSVFFQAGRETMEVITGTILPFMFFVSALVGIITATGVGNMIANGLKPLAGNLIGLIIISLICGVPILSPLLGPGAVIAQVIGVLIGTEIGKGTIPPQYALPALFAINPQVGCDFIPVALGLEDAQPETVECTVPSVLMVRFITAPVGVLLGFILMTGMF
;
A
#
# COMPACT_ATOMS: atom_id res chain seq x y z
N MET A 1 -2.87 40.12 -54.82
CA MET A 1 -1.88 40.14 -53.72
C MET A 1 -2.51 40.87 -52.55
N GLU A 2 -3.36 40.22 -51.77
CA GLU A 2 -4.12 40.90 -50.71
C GLU A 2 -4.40 39.92 -49.56
N GLU A 3 -3.37 39.50 -48.82
CA GLU A 3 -3.61 38.56 -47.69
C GLU A 3 -2.50 38.58 -46.61
N LYS A 4 -2.06 39.77 -46.19
CA LYS A 4 -0.96 39.86 -45.20
C LYS A 4 -1.13 40.92 -44.10
N LYS A 5 -2.36 41.14 -43.63
CA LYS A 5 -2.66 41.95 -42.44
C LYS A 5 -3.79 41.34 -41.59
N GLY A 6 -3.66 40.07 -41.22
CA GLY A 6 -4.42 39.54 -40.08
C GLY A 6 -3.89 40.19 -38.79
N ASN A 7 -4.69 41.07 -38.18
CA ASN A 7 -4.37 41.82 -36.97
C ASN A 7 -3.74 40.89 -35.90
N VAL A 8 -2.64 41.31 -35.27
CA VAL A 8 -1.93 40.58 -34.21
C VAL A 8 -2.88 40.06 -33.13
N ILE A 9 -3.95 40.81 -32.86
CA ILE A 9 -5.05 40.47 -31.94
C ILE A 9 -5.78 39.18 -32.36
N SER A 10 -6.09 39.00 -33.65
CA SER A 10 -6.74 37.78 -34.17
C SER A 10 -5.87 36.55 -33.97
N ARG A 11 -4.54 36.67 -34.16
CA ARG A 11 -3.60 35.56 -33.93
C ARG A 11 -3.46 35.21 -32.45
N ILE A 12 -3.50 36.19 -31.55
CA ILE A 12 -3.46 35.95 -30.10
C ILE A 12 -4.74 35.24 -29.65
N ILE A 13 -5.91 35.70 -30.10
CA ILE A 13 -7.20 35.09 -29.77
C ILE A 13 -7.27 33.65 -30.30
N ASP A 14 -6.86 33.42 -31.55
CA ASP A 14 -6.83 32.08 -32.13
C ASP A 14 -5.86 31.14 -31.41
N THR A 15 -4.70 31.65 -30.98
CA THR A 15 -3.71 30.86 -30.25
C THR A 15 -4.20 30.54 -28.83
N PHE A 16 -4.86 31.50 -28.17
CA PHE A 16 -5.46 31.30 -26.86
C PHE A 16 -6.65 30.33 -26.92
N GLY A 17 -7.53 30.46 -27.94
CA GLY A 17 -8.66 29.56 -28.15
C GLY A 17 -8.22 28.12 -28.46
N ARG A 18 -7.22 27.94 -29.32
CA ARG A 18 -6.61 26.61 -29.57
C ARG A 18 -5.91 26.04 -28.34
N GLY A 19 -5.22 26.89 -27.57
CA GLY A 19 -4.54 26.49 -26.33
C GLY A 19 -5.53 26.06 -25.25
N ALA A 20 -6.58 26.84 -25.02
CA ALA A 20 -7.65 26.52 -24.09
C ALA A 20 -8.40 25.24 -24.50
N GLY A 21 -8.70 25.06 -25.79
CA GLY A 21 -9.34 23.85 -26.30
C GLY A 21 -8.47 22.60 -26.15
N LYS A 22 -7.16 22.71 -26.37
CA LYS A 22 -6.22 21.59 -26.15
C LYS A 22 -6.07 21.26 -24.66
N PHE A 23 -6.05 22.28 -23.80
CA PHE A 23 -6.02 22.08 -22.35
C PHE A 23 -7.28 21.35 -21.88
N THR A 24 -8.47 21.84 -22.23
CA THR A 24 -9.72 21.21 -21.81
C THR A 24 -9.87 19.80 -22.38
N SER A 25 -9.47 19.55 -23.62
CA SER A 25 -9.54 18.21 -24.22
C SER A 25 -8.65 17.20 -23.49
N VAL A 26 -7.42 17.59 -23.12
CA VAL A 26 -6.48 16.72 -22.39
C VAL A 26 -7.04 16.37 -21.01
N PHE A 27 -7.53 17.35 -20.25
CA PHE A 27 -8.11 17.08 -18.93
C PHE A 27 -9.38 16.22 -19.01
N PHE A 28 -10.23 16.45 -20.01
CA PHE A 28 -11.45 15.66 -20.18
C PHE A 28 -11.14 14.22 -20.63
N GLN A 29 -10.15 14.02 -21.49
CA GLN A 29 -9.67 12.69 -21.88
C GLN A 29 -9.03 11.95 -20.70
N ALA A 30 -8.11 12.58 -19.97
CA ALA A 30 -7.49 11.99 -18.79
C ALA A 30 -8.55 11.61 -17.74
N GLY A 31 -9.58 12.45 -17.54
CA GLY A 31 -10.70 12.13 -16.68
C GLY A 31 -11.49 10.90 -17.13
N ARG A 32 -11.76 10.75 -18.44
CA ARG A 32 -12.45 9.57 -18.97
C ARG A 32 -11.64 8.29 -18.82
N GLU A 33 -10.35 8.33 -19.16
CA GLU A 33 -9.43 7.21 -18.97
C GLU A 33 -9.34 6.79 -17.50
N THR A 34 -9.25 7.77 -16.60
CA THR A 34 -9.26 7.51 -15.15
C THR A 34 -10.54 6.81 -14.72
N MET A 35 -11.71 7.28 -15.18
CA MET A 35 -12.99 6.63 -14.85
C MET A 35 -13.08 5.21 -15.39
N GLU A 36 -12.55 4.96 -16.58
CA GLU A 36 -12.49 3.63 -17.19
C GLU A 36 -11.62 2.68 -16.35
N VAL A 37 -10.43 3.10 -15.92
CA VAL A 37 -9.55 2.29 -15.05
C VAL A 37 -10.17 2.07 -13.67
N ILE A 38 -10.76 3.10 -13.07
CA ILE A 38 -11.41 2.99 -11.75
C ILE A 38 -12.55 1.97 -11.80
N THR A 39 -13.42 2.07 -12.81
CA THR A 39 -14.62 1.24 -12.89
C THR A 39 -14.35 -0.16 -13.43
N GLY A 40 -13.41 -0.30 -14.38
CA GLY A 40 -13.07 -1.57 -15.02
C GLY A 40 -12.10 -2.42 -14.22
N THR A 41 -11.25 -1.82 -13.38
CA THR A 41 -10.14 -2.53 -12.74
C THR A 41 -10.13 -2.33 -11.23
N ILE A 42 -10.08 -1.08 -10.76
CA ILE A 42 -9.85 -0.78 -9.33
C ILE A 42 -11.06 -1.20 -8.47
N LEU A 43 -12.26 -0.76 -8.82
CA LEU A 43 -13.48 -1.08 -8.06
C LEU A 43 -13.75 -2.59 -7.98
N PRO A 44 -13.73 -3.35 -9.10
CA PRO A 44 -13.90 -4.80 -9.05
C PRO A 44 -12.91 -5.49 -8.09
N PHE A 45 -11.64 -5.11 -8.13
CA PHE A 45 -10.62 -5.65 -7.24
C PHE A 45 -10.88 -5.25 -5.78
N MET A 46 -11.22 -3.99 -5.50
CA MET A 46 -11.54 -3.52 -4.15
C MET A 46 -12.76 -4.24 -3.56
N PHE A 47 -13.79 -4.54 -4.37
CA PHE A 47 -14.93 -5.32 -3.90
C PHE A 47 -14.54 -6.74 -3.53
N PHE A 48 -13.71 -7.39 -4.34
CA PHE A 48 -13.18 -8.72 -4.03
C PHE A 48 -12.38 -8.74 -2.71
N VAL A 49 -11.44 -7.80 -2.54
CA VAL A 49 -10.65 -7.68 -1.31
C VAL A 49 -11.55 -7.39 -0.11
N SER A 50 -12.52 -6.50 -0.24
CA SER A 50 -13.45 -6.14 0.85
C SER A 50 -14.30 -7.33 1.28
N ALA A 51 -14.77 -8.16 0.35
CA ALA A 51 -15.51 -9.37 0.65
C ALA A 51 -14.64 -10.39 1.41
N LEU A 52 -13.39 -10.61 0.98
CA LEU A 52 -12.44 -11.48 1.68
C LEU A 52 -12.17 -11.00 3.10
N VAL A 53 -11.87 -9.71 3.29
CA VAL A 53 -11.64 -9.11 4.61
C VAL A 53 -12.90 -9.23 5.48
N GLY A 54 -14.08 -9.02 4.91
CA GLY A 54 -15.37 -9.21 5.60
C GLY A 54 -15.56 -10.63 6.12
N ILE A 55 -15.28 -11.64 5.30
CA ILE A 55 -15.36 -13.07 5.70
C ILE A 55 -14.36 -13.37 6.82
N ILE A 56 -13.10 -12.94 6.69
CA ILE A 56 -12.07 -13.21 7.70
C ILE A 56 -12.42 -12.55 9.04
N THR A 57 -12.98 -11.34 9.00
CA THR A 57 -13.42 -10.61 10.20
C THR A 57 -14.63 -11.30 10.84
N ALA A 58 -15.63 -11.70 10.04
CA ALA A 58 -16.84 -12.36 10.53
C ALA A 58 -16.56 -13.76 11.12
N THR A 59 -15.60 -14.50 10.56
CA THR A 59 -15.21 -15.83 11.04
C THR A 59 -14.36 -15.80 12.31
N GLY A 60 -13.81 -14.64 12.70
CA GLY A 60 -13.00 -14.50 13.90
C GLY A 60 -11.60 -15.14 13.79
N VAL A 61 -11.19 -15.59 12.61
CA VAL A 61 -9.83 -16.12 12.35
C VAL A 61 -8.76 -15.11 12.76
N GLY A 62 -9.00 -13.82 12.47
CA GLY A 62 -8.11 -12.74 12.91
C GLY A 62 -7.96 -12.67 14.44
N ASN A 63 -9.04 -12.88 15.19
CA ASN A 63 -9.00 -12.86 16.66
C ASN A 63 -8.25 -14.06 17.25
N MET A 64 -8.37 -15.24 16.64
CA MET A 64 -7.61 -16.42 17.07
C MET A 64 -6.10 -16.21 16.89
N ILE A 65 -5.70 -15.69 15.73
CA ILE A 65 -4.29 -15.39 15.45
C ILE A 65 -3.78 -14.28 16.37
N ALA A 66 -4.58 -13.23 16.59
CA ALA A 66 -4.22 -12.13 17.48
C ALA A 66 -4.01 -12.58 18.93
N ASN A 67 -4.85 -13.47 19.46
CA ASN A 67 -4.69 -14.00 20.81
C ASN A 67 -3.39 -14.82 20.96
N GLY A 68 -2.98 -15.54 19.91
CA GLY A 68 -1.71 -16.27 19.91
C GLY A 68 -0.48 -15.36 19.84
N LEU A 69 -0.58 -14.21 19.16
CA LEU A 69 0.53 -13.28 18.94
C LEU A 69 0.59 -12.12 19.94
N LYS A 70 -0.50 -11.85 20.66
CA LYS A 70 -0.58 -10.87 21.76
C LYS A 70 0.59 -10.93 22.76
N PRO A 71 1.05 -12.10 23.26
CA PRO A 71 2.18 -12.12 24.19
C PRO A 71 3.51 -11.66 23.58
N LEU A 72 3.64 -11.66 22.26
CA LEU A 72 4.84 -11.21 21.55
C LEU A 72 4.86 -9.68 21.35
N ALA A 73 3.73 -9.00 21.42
CA ALA A 73 3.64 -7.57 21.13
C ALA A 73 4.33 -6.66 22.17
N GLY A 74 4.59 -7.16 23.38
CA GLY A 74 5.06 -6.34 24.50
C GLY A 74 6.58 -6.15 24.60
N ASN A 75 7.37 -6.73 23.69
CA ASN A 75 8.83 -6.62 23.74
C ASN A 75 9.47 -6.67 22.34
N LEU A 76 10.71 -6.19 22.24
CA LEU A 76 11.44 -6.07 20.96
C LEU A 76 11.58 -7.41 20.23
N ILE A 77 11.92 -8.49 20.94
CA ILE A 77 12.12 -9.82 20.33
C ILE A 77 10.81 -10.31 19.74
N GLY A 78 9.70 -10.14 20.46
CA GLY A 78 8.40 -10.53 19.96
C GLY A 78 7.94 -9.70 18.76
N LEU A 79 8.28 -8.40 18.69
CA LEU A 79 8.04 -7.59 17.50
C LEU A 79 8.88 -8.03 16.30
N ILE A 80 10.11 -8.48 16.51
CA ILE A 80 10.92 -9.09 15.45
C ILE A 80 10.25 -10.37 14.93
N ILE A 81 9.76 -11.24 15.81
CA ILE A 81 9.03 -12.46 15.42
C ILE A 81 7.76 -12.10 14.65
N ILE A 82 6.98 -11.12 15.12
CA ILE A 82 5.78 -10.64 14.42
C ILE A 82 6.14 -10.14 13.02
N SER A 83 7.27 -9.42 12.87
CA SER A 83 7.75 -8.93 11.56
C SER A 83 8.06 -10.05 10.59
N LEU A 84 8.64 -11.15 11.08
CA LEU A 84 8.93 -12.32 10.26
C LEU A 84 7.64 -13.02 9.84
N ILE A 85 6.70 -13.18 10.77
CA ILE A 85 5.38 -13.78 10.49
C ILE A 85 4.63 -12.95 9.45
N CYS A 86 4.52 -11.64 9.65
CA CYS A 86 3.84 -10.76 8.70
C CYS A 86 4.60 -10.67 7.36
N GLY A 87 5.93 -10.77 7.38
CA GLY A 87 6.78 -10.65 6.20
C GLY A 87 6.82 -11.90 5.31
N VAL A 88 6.28 -13.04 5.75
CA VAL A 88 6.35 -14.31 5.00
C VAL A 88 5.84 -14.11 3.56
N PRO A 89 6.66 -14.41 2.53
CA PRO A 89 6.30 -14.28 1.11
C PRO A 89 4.94 -14.89 0.73
N ILE A 90 4.60 -16.05 1.31
CA ILE A 90 3.40 -16.84 1.02
C ILE A 90 2.11 -16.15 1.48
N LEU A 91 2.18 -15.22 2.44
CA LEU A 91 0.99 -14.52 2.92
C LEU A 91 0.48 -13.43 1.97
N SER A 92 1.28 -13.03 0.96
CA SER A 92 0.92 -11.96 0.02
C SER A 92 0.09 -12.37 -1.19
N PRO A 93 0.34 -13.52 -1.85
CA PRO A 93 -0.59 -14.06 -2.85
C PRO A 93 -2.00 -14.28 -2.29
N LEU A 94 -2.07 -14.54 -0.98
CA LEU A 94 -3.29 -14.59 -0.21
C LEU A 94 -3.56 -13.21 0.41
N LEU A 95 -3.80 -12.19 -0.43
CA LEU A 95 -4.02 -10.78 -0.04
C LEU A 95 -4.98 -10.57 1.15
N GLY A 96 -5.86 -11.54 1.44
CA GLY A 96 -6.75 -11.53 2.60
C GLY A 96 -6.06 -11.79 3.94
N PRO A 97 -5.52 -13.00 4.23
CA PRO A 97 -5.03 -13.32 5.57
C PRO A 97 -3.80 -12.52 6.01
N GLY A 98 -2.83 -12.23 5.14
CA GLY A 98 -1.65 -11.44 5.52
C GLY A 98 -2.01 -10.02 5.98
N ALA A 99 -2.86 -9.35 5.22
CA ALA A 99 -3.37 -8.02 5.55
C ALA A 99 -4.24 -8.02 6.81
N VAL A 100 -5.05 -9.06 7.02
CA VAL A 100 -5.91 -9.15 8.22
C VAL A 100 -5.09 -9.39 9.48
N ILE A 101 -4.05 -10.23 9.45
CA ILE A 101 -3.18 -10.46 10.61
C ILE A 101 -2.49 -9.14 11.01
N ALA A 102 -1.88 -8.45 10.05
CA ALA A 102 -1.26 -7.15 10.24
C ALA A 102 -2.25 -6.13 10.84
N GLN A 103 -3.46 -6.04 10.28
CA GLN A 103 -4.50 -5.11 10.71
C GLN A 103 -4.97 -5.39 12.14
N VAL A 104 -5.30 -6.65 12.47
CA VAL A 104 -5.84 -7.00 13.80
C VAL A 104 -4.78 -6.82 14.87
N ILE A 105 -3.53 -7.25 14.61
CA ILE A 105 -2.42 -7.03 15.55
C ILE A 105 -2.15 -5.52 15.69
N GLY A 106 -2.16 -4.76 14.60
CA GLY A 106 -1.97 -3.31 14.63
C GLY A 106 -2.98 -2.59 15.52
N VAL A 107 -4.26 -2.92 15.39
CA VAL A 107 -5.33 -2.37 16.26
C VAL A 107 -5.10 -2.77 17.71
N LEU A 108 -4.73 -4.02 17.98
CA LEU A 108 -4.45 -4.51 19.33
C LEU A 108 -3.28 -3.74 19.96
N ILE A 109 -2.13 -3.69 19.30
CA ILE A 109 -0.93 -3.01 19.81
C ILE A 109 -1.21 -1.53 20.02
N GLY A 110 -1.83 -0.85 19.04
CA GLY A 110 -2.19 0.56 19.16
C GLY A 110 -3.14 0.83 20.35
N THR A 111 -4.11 -0.05 20.57
CA THR A 111 -5.03 0.05 21.71
C THR A 111 -4.31 -0.14 23.05
N GLU A 112 -3.41 -1.12 23.14
CA GLU A 112 -2.66 -1.40 24.38
C GLU A 112 -1.58 -0.34 24.66
N ILE A 113 -1.03 0.30 23.62
CA ILE A 113 -0.21 1.52 23.77
C ILE A 113 -1.07 2.67 24.32
N GLY A 114 -2.26 2.90 23.73
CA GLY A 114 -3.18 3.96 24.18
C GLY A 114 -3.67 3.79 25.62
N LYS A 115 -3.76 2.55 26.11
CA LYS A 115 -4.08 2.24 27.52
C LYS A 115 -2.88 2.36 28.48
N GLY A 116 -1.67 2.50 27.96
CA GLY A 116 -0.44 2.50 28.75
C GLY A 116 0.06 1.12 29.18
N THR A 117 -0.56 0.03 28.68
CA THR A 117 -0.09 -1.35 28.92
C THR A 117 1.24 -1.62 28.21
N ILE A 118 1.37 -1.09 26.97
CA ILE A 118 2.60 -1.17 26.18
C ILE A 118 3.26 0.22 26.15
N PRO A 119 4.56 0.34 26.46
CA PRO A 119 5.28 1.59 26.36
C PRO A 119 5.19 2.25 24.96
N PRO A 120 4.94 3.57 24.84
CA PRO A 120 4.84 4.27 23.56
C PRO A 120 6.07 4.13 22.65
N GLN A 121 7.26 3.91 23.22
CA GLN A 121 8.50 3.63 22.48
C GLN A 121 8.38 2.42 21.52
N TYR A 122 7.43 1.51 21.75
CA TYR A 122 7.19 0.37 20.86
C TYR A 122 6.32 0.70 19.64
N ALA A 123 5.76 1.91 19.53
CA ALA A 123 4.86 2.26 18.43
C ALA A 123 5.52 2.13 17.04
N LEU A 124 6.72 2.71 16.85
CA LEU A 124 7.43 2.64 15.57
C LEU A 124 7.98 1.22 15.28
N PRO A 125 8.62 0.51 16.23
CA PRO A 125 8.93 -0.91 16.07
C PRO A 125 7.73 -1.76 15.67
N ALA A 126 6.58 -1.53 16.32
CA ALA A 126 5.37 -2.28 16.05
C ALA A 126 4.80 -1.97 14.66
N LEU A 127 4.87 -0.71 14.20
CA LEU A 127 4.50 -0.34 12.84
C LEU A 127 5.32 -1.13 11.81
N PHE A 128 6.63 -1.21 11.98
CA PHE A 128 7.48 -2.01 11.09
C PHE A 128 7.22 -3.51 11.21
N ALA A 129 6.83 -3.99 12.39
CA ALA A 129 6.51 -5.40 12.61
C ALA A 129 5.21 -5.83 11.92
N ILE A 130 4.18 -4.99 11.93
CA ILE A 130 2.89 -5.32 11.31
C ILE A 130 2.83 -4.98 9.83
N ASN A 131 3.66 -4.04 9.35
CA ASN A 131 3.64 -3.58 7.96
C ASN A 131 5.00 -3.78 7.25
N PRO A 132 5.53 -5.01 7.18
CA PRO A 132 6.73 -5.28 6.39
C PRO A 132 6.49 -5.16 4.88
N GLN A 133 5.24 -5.19 4.43
CA GLN A 133 4.88 -5.12 3.02
C GLN A 133 4.98 -3.71 2.47
N VAL A 134 4.60 -2.68 3.24
CA VAL A 134 4.63 -1.26 2.80
C VAL A 134 3.94 -1.04 1.44
N GLY A 135 2.92 -1.84 1.13
CA GLY A 135 2.23 -1.80 -0.18
C GLY A 135 2.96 -2.51 -1.33
N CYS A 136 4.12 -3.10 -1.12
CA CYS A 136 4.84 -3.87 -2.14
C CYS A 136 4.08 -5.11 -2.63
N ASP A 137 3.05 -5.57 -1.90
CA ASP A 137 2.13 -6.63 -2.31
C ASP A 137 1.34 -6.29 -3.58
N PHE A 138 1.25 -5.00 -3.92
CA PHE A 138 0.60 -4.55 -5.15
C PHE A 138 1.53 -4.59 -6.36
N ILE A 139 2.84 -4.81 -6.19
CA ILE A 139 3.79 -4.86 -7.31
C ILE A 139 3.45 -6.03 -8.27
N PRO A 140 3.21 -7.28 -7.81
CA PRO A 140 2.79 -8.36 -8.69
C PRO A 140 1.49 -8.05 -9.45
N VAL A 141 0.53 -7.39 -8.80
CA VAL A 141 -0.73 -6.99 -9.43
C VAL A 141 -0.49 -5.91 -10.49
N ALA A 142 0.30 -4.89 -10.18
CA ALA A 142 0.65 -3.82 -11.10
C ALA A 142 1.37 -4.36 -12.35
N LEU A 143 2.33 -5.27 -12.17
CA LEU A 143 3.02 -5.91 -13.30
C LEU A 143 2.06 -6.69 -14.21
N GLY A 144 1.04 -7.33 -13.63
CA GLY A 144 0.00 -8.03 -14.40
C GLY A 144 -0.97 -7.09 -15.13
N LEU A 145 -1.26 -5.91 -14.57
CA LEU A 145 -2.11 -4.91 -15.22
C LEU A 145 -1.41 -4.16 -16.36
N GLU A 146 -0.09 -4.03 -16.28
CA GLU A 146 0.75 -3.35 -17.28
C GLU A 146 1.31 -4.31 -18.34
N ASP A 147 0.82 -5.56 -18.42
CA ASP A 147 1.29 -6.60 -19.35
C ASP A 147 2.83 -6.72 -19.39
N ALA A 148 3.46 -6.72 -18.21
CA ALA A 148 4.92 -6.77 -18.09
C ALA A 148 5.51 -8.04 -18.72
N GLN A 149 6.73 -7.91 -19.28
CA GLN A 149 7.46 -9.04 -19.85
C GLN A 149 7.62 -10.19 -18.83
N PRO A 150 7.49 -11.47 -19.24
CA PRO A 150 7.59 -12.61 -18.33
C PRO A 150 8.86 -12.58 -17.48
N GLU A 151 10.00 -12.23 -18.08
CA GLU A 151 11.30 -12.16 -17.40
C GLU A 151 11.32 -11.08 -16.30
N THR A 152 10.55 -10.00 -16.47
CA THR A 152 10.39 -8.94 -15.47
C THR A 152 9.57 -9.43 -14.29
N VAL A 153 8.49 -10.17 -14.55
CA VAL A 153 7.62 -10.75 -13.52
C VAL A 153 8.38 -11.79 -12.70
N GLU A 154 9.07 -12.72 -13.38
CA GLU A 154 9.85 -13.79 -12.77
C GLU A 154 10.99 -13.27 -11.89
N CYS A 155 11.64 -12.16 -12.27
CA CYS A 155 12.68 -11.55 -11.44
C CYS A 155 12.09 -10.70 -10.30
N THR A 156 11.06 -9.90 -10.57
CA THR A 156 10.58 -8.87 -9.64
C THR A 156 9.76 -9.45 -8.51
N VAL A 157 8.84 -10.38 -8.80
CA VAL A 157 7.93 -10.93 -7.79
C VAL A 157 8.70 -11.62 -6.66
N PRO A 158 9.65 -12.55 -6.92
CA PRO A 158 10.44 -13.15 -5.85
C PRO A 158 11.33 -12.14 -5.14
N SER A 159 11.96 -11.22 -5.87
CA SER A 159 12.88 -10.23 -5.30
C SER A 159 12.19 -9.34 -4.26
N VAL A 160 11.01 -8.80 -4.59
CA VAL A 160 10.23 -7.95 -3.69
C VAL A 160 9.78 -8.73 -2.46
N LEU A 161 9.28 -9.96 -2.66
CA LEU A 161 8.80 -10.79 -1.56
C LEU A 161 9.93 -11.21 -0.61
N MET A 162 11.15 -11.37 -1.11
CA MET A 162 12.30 -11.82 -0.31
C MET A 162 13.04 -10.68 0.37
N VAL A 163 13.25 -9.55 -0.34
CA VAL A 163 13.88 -8.35 0.24
C VAL A 163 13.13 -7.91 1.48
N ARG A 164 11.81 -7.81 1.41
CA ARG A 164 11.00 -7.36 2.55
C ARG A 164 11.11 -8.30 3.77
N PHE A 165 11.21 -9.61 3.56
CA PHE A 165 11.31 -10.59 4.65
C PHE A 165 12.62 -10.37 5.43
N ILE A 166 13.69 -10.02 4.71
CA ILE A 166 14.99 -9.68 5.29
C ILE A 166 14.96 -8.29 5.93
N THR A 167 14.37 -7.30 5.28
CA THR A 167 14.35 -5.92 5.79
C THR A 167 13.36 -5.72 6.93
N ALA A 168 12.38 -6.61 7.13
CA ALA A 168 11.36 -6.50 8.17
C ALA A 168 11.95 -6.48 9.60
N PRO A 169 12.78 -7.46 10.03
CA PRO A 169 13.48 -7.38 11.31
C PRO A 169 14.37 -6.16 11.45
N VAL A 170 15.05 -5.77 10.37
CA VAL A 170 15.93 -4.59 10.35
C VAL A 170 15.12 -3.32 10.60
N GLY A 171 13.94 -3.21 9.98
CA GLY A 171 13.00 -2.12 10.21
C GLY A 171 12.57 -2.02 11.66
N VAL A 172 12.19 -3.15 12.29
CA VAL A 172 11.83 -3.19 13.72
C VAL A 172 12.98 -2.70 14.60
N LEU A 173 14.21 -3.15 14.35
CA LEU A 173 15.39 -2.72 15.09
C LEU A 173 15.68 -1.23 14.91
N LEU A 174 15.61 -0.72 13.68
CA LEU A 174 15.79 0.70 13.39
C LEU A 174 14.70 1.54 14.07
N GLY A 175 13.44 1.10 14.01
CA GLY A 175 12.34 1.75 14.70
C GLY A 175 12.56 1.80 16.21
N PHE A 176 13.15 0.75 16.78
CA PHE A 176 13.42 0.70 18.23
C PHE A 176 14.51 1.69 18.60
N ILE A 177 15.61 1.69 17.85
CA ILE A 177 16.72 2.64 18.05
C ILE A 177 16.22 4.08 17.92
N LEU A 178 15.42 4.40 16.89
CA LEU A 178 14.89 5.75 16.68
C LEU A 178 13.92 6.20 17.78
N MET A 179 13.21 5.26 18.42
CA MET A 179 12.33 5.56 19.56
C MET A 179 13.06 5.55 20.90
N THR A 180 14.31 5.06 20.98
CA THR A 180 15.09 5.16 22.23
C THR A 180 15.35 6.63 22.56
N GLY A 181 14.67 7.12 23.60
CA GLY A 181 14.73 8.53 24.03
C GLY A 181 13.41 9.29 23.96
N MET A 182 12.36 8.72 23.37
CA MET A 182 10.99 9.21 23.55
C MET A 182 10.42 8.64 24.86
N PHE A 183 10.32 9.50 25.88
CA PHE A 183 9.75 9.22 27.20
C PHE A 183 8.35 9.79 27.31
#